data_AF-A0AAE3G084-F1
#
_entry.id   AF-A0AAE3G084-F1
#
_cell.length_a   1.000
_cell.length_b   1.000
_cell.length_c   1.000
_cell.angle_alpha   90.00
_cell.angle_beta   90.00
_cell.angle_gamma   90.00
#
_symmetry.space_group_name_H-M   'P 1'
#
loop_
_entity.id
_entity.type
_entity.pdbx_description
1 polymer ?
#
loop_
_entity_poly.entity_id
_entity_poly.type
_entity_poly.pdbx_seq_one_letter_code
_entity_poly.pdbx_strand_id
1 'polypeptide(L)'
;MNPKHADRLTVLHDGEEIEVFNWVNIEQPSVVRGIGQIEQFDPQIGAGDSPTTPDAVTDWVAELLDAEYHINVERLGIEVVDVESEEVHVL
;
A
#
# COMPACT_ATOMS: atom_id res chain seq x y z
N MET A 1 -13.01 17.38 2.43
CA MET A 1 -11.99 17.01 1.43
C MET A 1 -12.39 15.63 0.89
N ASN A 2 -12.19 15.32 -0.39
CA ASN A 2 -12.39 13.94 -0.86
C ASN A 2 -11.09 13.16 -0.56
N PRO A 3 -11.11 12.17 0.35
CA PRO A 3 -9.90 11.43 0.76
C PRO A 3 -9.20 10.75 -0.43
N LYS A 4 -9.95 10.38 -1.48
CA LYS A 4 -9.41 9.76 -2.70
C LYS A 4 -8.43 10.64 -3.50
N HIS A 5 -8.38 11.94 -3.22
CA HIS A 5 -7.47 12.87 -3.90
C HIS A 5 -6.28 13.29 -3.03
N ALA A 6 -6.19 12.82 -1.79
CA ALA A 6 -5.02 13.05 -0.95
C ALA A 6 -3.95 12.00 -1.27
N ASP A 7 -2.69 12.41 -1.23
CA ASP A 7 -1.55 11.49 -1.36
C ASP A 7 -1.37 10.65 -0.08
N ARG A 8 -1.66 11.27 1.07
CA ARG A 8 -1.62 10.66 2.40
C ARG A 8 -2.69 11.25 3.29
N LEU A 9 -3.11 10.47 4.27
CA LEU A 9 -4.09 10.83 5.27
C LEU A 9 -3.47 10.62 6.65
N THR A 10 -3.70 11.54 7.57
CA THR A 10 -3.47 11.26 9.00
C THR A 10 -4.81 10.87 9.58
N VAL A 11 -4.88 9.68 10.16
CA VAL A 11 -6.12 9.15 10.72
C VAL A 11 -5.94 8.86 12.19
N LEU A 12 -7.01 9.02 12.97
CA LEU A 12 -7.12 8.46 14.30
C LEU A 12 -7.81 7.10 14.18
N HIS A 13 -7.07 6.03 14.50
CA HIS A 13 -7.57 4.66 14.53
C HIS A 13 -7.24 4.04 15.90
N ASP A 14 -8.23 3.50 16.59
CA ASP A 14 -8.08 2.95 17.96
C ASP A 14 -7.43 3.89 19.00
N GLY A 15 -7.53 5.21 18.77
CA GLY A 15 -6.94 6.23 19.64
C GLY A 15 -5.46 6.54 19.36
N GLU A 16 -4.88 5.95 18.31
CA GLU A 16 -3.54 6.26 17.81
C GLU A 16 -3.60 7.03 16.49
N GLU A 17 -2.68 7.97 16.31
CA GLU A 17 -2.52 8.70 15.03
C GLU A 17 -1.64 7.87 14.10
N ILE A 18 -2.19 7.49 12.94
CA ILE A 18 -1.51 6.69 11.93
C ILE A 18 -1.44 7.47 10.62
N GLU A 19 -0.28 7.42 9.95
CA GLU A 19 -0.13 7.93 8.58
C GLU A 19 -0.53 6.83 7.59
N VAL A 20 -1.59 7.08 6.82
CA VAL A 20 -2.14 6.13 5.85
C VAL A 20 -1.82 6.64 4.44
N PHE A 21 -1.09 5.83 3.67
CA PHE A 21 -0.71 6.18 2.32
C PHE A 21 -1.79 5.81 1.32
N ASN A 22 -2.18 6.77 0.49
CA ASN A 22 -3.19 6.60 -0.55
C ASN A 22 -2.57 6.47 -1.97
N TRP A 23 -1.25 6.37 -2.02
CA TRP A 23 -0.49 5.90 -3.17
C TRP A 23 0.85 5.33 -2.69
N VAL A 24 1.42 4.41 -3.47
CA VAL A 24 2.72 3.78 -3.20
C VAL A 24 3.53 3.67 -4.48
N ASN A 25 4.85 3.55 -4.34
CA ASN A 25 5.72 3.14 -5.43
C ASN A 25 6.12 1.66 -5.26
N ILE A 26 6.25 0.93 -6.37
CA ILE A 26 6.51 -0.51 -6.37
C ILE A 26 7.72 -0.80 -7.24
N GLU A 27 8.71 -1.47 -6.66
CA GLU A 27 9.81 -2.08 -7.42
C GLU A 27 9.71 -3.61 -7.29
N GLN A 28 9.46 -4.30 -8.41
CA GLN A 28 9.41 -5.77 -8.44
C GLN A 28 10.44 -6.32 -9.44
N PRO A 29 11.65 -6.67 -8.98
CA PRO A 29 12.66 -7.27 -9.83
C PRO A 29 12.14 -8.57 -10.46
N SER A 30 12.49 -8.78 -11.72
CA SER A 30 12.14 -10.00 -12.46
C SER A 30 13.29 -10.41 -13.37
N VAL A 31 13.54 -11.71 -13.49
CA VAL A 31 14.50 -12.30 -14.43
C VAL A 31 13.74 -13.08 -15.49
N VAL A 32 13.89 -12.66 -16.75
CA VAL A 32 13.30 -13.34 -17.92
C VAL A 32 14.39 -14.15 -18.62
N ARG A 33 14.16 -15.45 -18.80
CA ARG A 33 15.10 -16.37 -19.46
C ARG A 33 14.53 -16.86 -20.78
N GLY A 34 15.39 -17.03 -21.79
CA GLY A 34 15.03 -17.49 -23.14
C GLY A 34 14.47 -18.92 -23.21
N ILE A 35 14.44 -19.66 -22.10
CA ILE A 35 13.82 -20.99 -21.97
C ILE A 35 12.34 -20.92 -21.54
N GLY A 36 11.73 -19.74 -21.61
CA GLY A 36 10.32 -19.53 -21.22
C GLY A 36 10.10 -19.53 -19.70
N GLN A 37 11.13 -19.20 -18.92
CA GLN A 37 11.03 -19.06 -17.47
C GLN A 37 11.10 -17.60 -17.06
N ILE A 38 10.20 -17.22 -16.15
CA ILE A 38 10.19 -15.93 -15.47
C ILE A 38 10.36 -16.23 -13.98
N GLU A 39 11.34 -15.59 -13.37
CA GLU A 39 11.59 -15.63 -11.93
C GLU A 39 11.27 -14.24 -11.38
N GLN A 40 10.26 -14.16 -10.51
CA GLN A 40 9.85 -12.92 -9.85
C GLN A 40 10.36 -12.92 -8.41
N PHE A 41 10.85 -11.78 -7.95
CA PHE A 41 11.31 -11.59 -6.59
C PHE A 41 10.27 -10.84 -5.76
N ASP A 42 10.45 -10.87 -4.44
CA ASP A 42 9.60 -10.13 -3.52
C ASP A 42 9.62 -8.63 -3.88
N PRO A 43 8.44 -8.00 -3.95
CA PRO A 43 8.34 -6.58 -4.29
C PRO A 43 8.83 -5.70 -3.12
N GLN A 44 9.39 -4.55 -3.46
CA GLN A 44 9.61 -3.45 -2.52
C GLN A 44 8.51 -2.42 -2.70
N ILE A 45 7.82 -2.08 -1.61
CA ILE A 45 6.76 -1.06 -1.58
C ILE A 45 7.29 0.15 -0.82
N GLY A 46 7.24 1.32 -1.45
CA GLY A 46 7.63 2.60 -0.89
C GLY A 46 6.43 3.47 -0.53
N ALA A 47 6.56 4.21 0.57
CA ALA A 47 5.59 5.19 1.07
C ALA A 47 5.63 6.46 0.18
N GLY A 48 4.83 6.45 -0.88
CA GLY A 48 4.91 7.43 -1.96
C GLY A 48 6.27 7.40 -2.66
N ASP A 49 6.98 8.54 -2.70
CA ASP A 49 8.34 8.65 -3.25
C ASP A 49 9.44 8.18 -2.29
N SER A 50 9.10 7.82 -1.05
CA SER A 50 10.08 7.35 -0.07
C SER A 50 10.43 5.87 -0.33
N PRO A 51 11.71 5.47 -0.18
CA PRO A 51 12.09 4.05 -0.20
C PRO A 51 11.67 3.31 1.08
N THR A 52 11.12 4.01 2.07
CA THR A 52 10.62 3.40 3.32
C THR A 52 9.30 2.70 3.08
N THR A 53 9.15 1.48 3.60
CA THR A 53 7.87 0.76 3.59
C THR A 53 6.83 1.49 4.43
N PRO A 54 5.62 1.73 3.92
CA PRO A 54 4.57 2.37 4.69
C PRO A 54 4.09 1.45 5.81
N ASP A 55 3.74 2.03 6.96
CA ASP A 55 3.11 1.27 8.05
C ASP A 55 1.65 0.92 7.70
N ALA A 56 0.94 1.80 6.98
CA ALA A 56 -0.43 1.61 6.57
C ALA A 56 -0.73 2.17 5.17
N VAL A 57 -1.68 1.55 4.46
CA VAL A 57 -2.24 2.03 3.19
C VAL A 57 -3.76 2.03 3.22
N THR A 58 -4.39 2.78 2.31
CA THR A 58 -5.84 2.70 2.12
C THR A 58 -6.25 1.34 1.53
N ASP A 59 -7.48 0.94 1.81
CA ASP A 59 -8.15 -0.21 1.18
C ASP A 59 -8.05 -0.19 -0.35
N TRP A 60 -8.23 0.98 -0.97
CA TRP A 60 -8.13 1.12 -2.43
C TRP A 60 -6.75 0.78 -2.97
N VAL A 61 -5.68 1.19 -2.28
CA VAL A 61 -4.30 0.86 -2.66
C VAL A 61 -4.07 -0.65 -2.49
N ALA A 62 -4.53 -1.22 -1.38
CA ALA A 62 -4.41 -2.66 -1.13
C ALA A 62 -5.14 -3.50 -2.19
N GLU A 63 -6.37 -3.12 -2.57
CA GLU A 63 -7.15 -3.78 -3.63
C GLU A 63 -6.44 -3.73 -4.98
N LEU A 64 -5.89 -2.58 -5.37
CA LEU A 64 -5.16 -2.43 -6.64
C LEU A 64 -3.87 -3.27 -6.66
N LEU A 65 -3.15 -3.34 -5.55
CA LEU A 65 -1.92 -4.14 -5.43
C LEU A 65 -2.19 -5.64 -5.54
N ASP A 66 -3.27 -6.13 -4.93
CA ASP A 66 -3.66 -7.54 -5.04
C ASP A 66 -4.17 -7.88 -6.44
N ALA A 67 -5.04 -7.02 -7.00
CA ALA A 67 -5.68 -7.26 -8.30
C ALA A 67 -4.68 -7.20 -9.48
N GLU A 68 -3.81 -6.19 -9.51
CA GLU A 68 -2.95 -5.91 -10.67
C GLU A 68 -1.54 -6.51 -10.53
N TYR A 69 -1.02 -6.60 -9.30
CA TYR A 69 0.34 -7.07 -9.03
C TYR A 69 0.41 -8.37 -8.24
N HIS A 70 -0.73 -8.89 -7.75
CA HIS A 70 -0.80 -10.07 -6.88
C HIS A 70 0.02 -9.91 -5.60
N ILE A 71 0.05 -8.68 -5.06
CA ILE A 71 0.77 -8.34 -3.85
C ILE A 71 -0.22 -8.16 -2.70
N ASN A 72 -0.18 -9.09 -1.74
CA ASN A 72 -0.91 -8.94 -0.49
C ASN A 72 -0.04 -8.15 0.51
N VAL A 73 -0.45 -6.91 0.79
CA VAL A 73 0.30 -5.98 1.64
C VAL A 73 0.35 -6.39 3.11
N GLU A 74 -0.70 -7.05 3.63
CA GLU A 74 -0.73 -7.55 5.01
C GLU A 74 0.35 -8.61 5.25
N ARG A 75 0.67 -9.44 4.24
CA ARG A 75 1.79 -10.39 4.29
C ARG A 75 3.16 -9.71 4.36
N LEU A 76 3.24 -8.44 3.99
CA LEU A 76 4.43 -7.61 4.07
C LEU A 76 4.46 -6.79 5.38
N GLY A 77 3.47 -6.95 6.26
CA GLY A 77 3.37 -6.23 7.53
C GLY A 77 2.79 -4.82 7.41
N ILE A 78 2.14 -4.50 6.29
CA ILE A 78 1.50 -3.21 6.04
C ILE A 78 0.03 -3.32 6.40
N GLU A 79 -0.46 -2.41 7.23
CA GLU A 79 -1.86 -2.34 7.64
C GLU A 79 -2.75 -1.79 6.52
N VAL A 80 -3.98 -2.28 6.43
CA VAL A 80 -5.00 -1.78 5.49
C VAL A 80 -6.07 -1.04 6.28
N VAL A 81 -6.22 0.25 5.98
CA VAL A 81 -7.18 1.12 6.67
C VAL A 81 -8.30 1.53 5.72
N ASP A 82 -9.53 1.17 6.06
CA ASP A 82 -10.74 1.72 5.44
C ASP A 82 -11.01 3.11 6.02
N VAL A 83 -10.59 4.13 5.28
CA VAL A 83 -10.75 5.54 5.68
C VAL A 83 -12.17 6.07 5.52
N GLU A 84 -13.07 5.30 4.91
CA GLU A 84 -14.51 5.60 4.82
C GLU A 84 -15.31 4.95 5.97
N SER A 85 -14.68 4.10 6.79
CA SER A 85 -15.28 3.50 7.98
C SER A 85 -15.68 4.54 9.03
N GLU A 86 -16.81 4.30 9.71
CA GLU A 86 -17.29 5.16 10.81
C GLU A 86 -16.33 5.19 12.01
N GLU A 87 -15.46 4.18 12.13
CA GLU A 87 -14.48 4.03 13.22
C GLU A 87 -13.17 4.79 12.95
N VAL A 88 -12.99 5.33 11.74
CA VAL A 88 -11.78 6.05 11.34
C VAL A 88 -12.06 7.55 11.25
N HIS A 89 -11.23 8.37 11.88
CA HIS A 89 -11.36 9.82 11.82
C HIS A 89 -10.17 10.44 11.09
N VAL A 90 -10.41 10.94 9.88
CA VAL A 90 -9.41 11.70 9.10
C VAL A 90 -9.23 13.09 9.71
N LEU A 91 -7.98 13.48 9.97
CA LEU A 91 -7.58 14.74 10.62
C LEU A 91 -7.30 15.88 9.62
#